data_AF-A0A532EC21-F1
#
_entry.id   AF-A0A532EC21-F1
#
_cell.length_a   1.000
_cell.length_b   1.000
_cell.length_c   1.000
_cell.angle_alpha   90.00
_cell.angle_beta   90.00
_cell.angle_gamma   90.00
#
_symmetry.space_group_name_H-M   'P 1'
#
loop_
_entity.id
_entity.type
_entity.pdbx_description
1 polymer ?
#
loop_
_entity_poly.entity_id
_entity_poly.type
_entity_poly.pdbx_seq_one_letter_code
_entity_poly.pdbx_strand_id
1 'polypeptide(L)'
;MQAASAISIRQMPPGISSAHSSTSQPTFPLPPGKYMVTGRRDVTAVLTIHPADRNGDRRWELDKGATLYDVTHLACRSARYTPAAVGGSCSPGNAQKTAFPVAPGGAMPPVEGCTKLDYAVLIVIGVGVED
;
A
#
# COMPACT_ATOMS: atom_id res chain seq x y z
N MET A 1 24.22 4.29 3.98
CA MET A 1 22.83 4.62 4.38
C MET A 1 21.88 3.68 3.67
N GLN A 2 21.01 2.96 4.39
CA GLN A 2 19.97 2.16 3.76
C GLN A 2 18.80 3.08 3.37
N ALA A 3 18.51 3.18 2.07
CA ALA A 3 17.31 3.85 1.60
C ALA A 3 16.08 2.96 1.88
N ALA A 4 15.04 3.54 2.46
CA ALA A 4 13.81 2.84 2.81
C ALA A 4 12.61 3.53 2.15
N SER A 5 11.90 2.81 1.28
CA SER A 5 10.77 3.34 0.50
C SER A 5 9.45 2.73 0.97
N ALA A 6 8.45 3.58 1.26
CA ALA A 6 7.12 3.13 1.66
C ALA A 6 6.25 2.80 0.43
N ILE A 7 5.53 1.68 0.50
CA ILE A 7 4.73 1.15 -0.60
C ILE A 7 3.32 0.81 -0.15
N SER A 8 2.33 1.33 -0.87
CA SER A 8 0.91 1.08 -0.63
C SER A 8 0.40 -0.10 -1.47
N ILE A 9 0.12 -1.24 -0.84
CA ILE A 9 -0.47 -2.43 -1.47
C ILE A 9 -1.96 -2.48 -1.17
N ARG A 10 -2.79 -2.60 -2.21
CA ARG A 10 -4.24 -2.82 -2.04
C ARG A 10 -4.47 -4.26 -1.59
N GLN A 11 -5.17 -4.46 -0.48
CA GLN A 11 -5.72 -5.77 -0.16
C GLN A 11 -6.95 -6.01 -1.06
N MET A 12 -6.75 -6.77 -2.14
CA MET A 12 -7.83 -7.37 -2.91
C MET A 12 -7.99 -8.85 -2.48
N PRO A 13 -9.12 -9.52 -2.78
CA PRO A 13 -9.10 -10.98 -2.90
C PRO A 13 -7.99 -11.41 -3.87
N PRO A 14 -7.43 -12.63 -3.72
CA PRO A 14 -6.25 -13.05 -4.48
C PRO A 14 -6.48 -12.93 -6.00
N GLY A 15 -5.83 -11.95 -6.64
CA GLY A 15 -5.95 -11.73 -8.09
C GLY A 15 -5.40 -10.41 -8.67
N ILE A 16 -5.71 -9.24 -8.07
CA ILE A 16 -5.68 -7.94 -8.79
C ILE A 16 -5.00 -6.83 -7.94
N SER A 17 -4.32 -5.82 -8.53
CA SER A 17 -3.70 -4.68 -7.80
C SER A 17 -3.50 -3.37 -8.61
N SER A 18 -3.55 -2.19 -7.96
CA SER A 18 -3.24 -0.85 -8.55
C SER A 18 -3.03 0.27 -7.52
N ALA A 19 -2.07 1.19 -7.75
CA ALA A 19 -1.60 2.26 -6.82
C ALA A 19 -1.29 3.61 -7.53
N HIS A 20 -1.28 4.76 -6.83
CA HIS A 20 -1.10 6.15 -7.36
C HIS A 20 -0.26 7.06 -6.41
N SER A 21 0.12 8.28 -6.85
CA SER A 21 1.41 8.94 -6.50
C SER A 21 1.37 10.38 -5.95
N SER A 22 2.39 10.74 -5.16
CA SER A 22 3.09 12.04 -5.06
C SER A 22 4.10 12.03 -3.90
N THR A 23 5.39 12.37 -4.01
CA THR A 23 6.33 12.66 -5.13
C THR A 23 7.75 12.19 -4.71
N SER A 24 8.79 12.23 -5.57
CA SER A 24 10.09 11.49 -5.42
C SER A 24 9.96 9.98 -5.18
N GLN A 25 8.79 9.45 -5.53
CA GLN A 25 8.39 8.06 -5.32
C GLN A 25 8.90 7.12 -6.41
N PRO A 26 9.04 5.82 -6.11
CA PRO A 26 9.26 4.80 -7.13
C PRO A 26 8.10 4.78 -8.14
N THR A 27 8.41 4.45 -9.40
CA THR A 27 7.43 4.31 -10.47
C THR A 27 6.41 3.23 -10.13
N PHE A 28 5.12 3.59 -10.08
CA PHE A 28 4.01 2.68 -9.80
C PHE A 28 3.20 2.35 -11.06
N PRO A 29 2.64 1.13 -11.19
CA PRO A 29 2.85 -0.02 -10.30
C PRO A 29 4.32 -0.50 -10.33
N LEU A 30 4.86 -0.88 -9.17
CA LEU A 30 6.24 -1.39 -9.07
C LEU A 30 6.48 -2.42 -10.18
N PRO A 31 7.66 -2.40 -10.84
CA PRO A 31 7.98 -3.41 -11.84
C PRO A 31 7.93 -4.82 -11.21
N PRO A 32 7.68 -5.86 -12.02
CA PRO A 32 7.82 -7.23 -11.58
C PRO A 32 9.22 -7.48 -11.00
N GLY A 33 9.31 -8.19 -9.89
CA GLY A 33 10.57 -8.33 -9.16
C GLY A 33 10.38 -8.86 -7.74
N LYS A 34 11.50 -8.93 -7.00
CA LYS A 34 11.54 -9.32 -5.59
C LYS A 34 11.98 -8.13 -4.74
N TYR A 35 11.27 -7.89 -3.65
CA TYR A 35 11.49 -6.77 -2.75
C TYR A 35 11.58 -7.26 -1.31
N MET A 36 12.65 -6.93 -0.60
CA MET A 36 12.71 -7.19 0.84
C MET A 36 11.82 -6.18 1.55
N VAL A 37 10.81 -6.64 2.29
CA VAL A 37 9.79 -5.81 2.94
C VAL A 37 9.68 -6.10 4.44
N THR A 38 9.38 -5.06 5.21
CA THR A 38 9.10 -5.17 6.64
C THR A 38 8.02 -4.18 7.08
N GLY A 39 7.32 -4.53 8.17
CA GLY A 39 6.47 -3.62 8.91
C GLY A 39 7.22 -2.82 9.99
N ARG A 40 8.56 -2.90 10.04
CA ARG A 40 9.42 -2.40 11.14
C ARG A 40 8.95 -2.86 12.54
N ARG A 41 8.46 -4.10 12.58
CA ARG A 41 8.19 -4.90 13.78
C ARG A 41 9.06 -6.16 13.65
N ASP A 42 8.49 -7.33 13.91
CA ASP A 42 9.26 -8.58 14.07
C ASP A 42 9.56 -9.30 12.74
N VAL A 43 8.78 -9.04 11.68
CA VAL A 43 8.84 -9.80 10.42
C VAL A 43 9.49 -9.02 9.28
N THR A 44 10.37 -9.72 8.55
CA THR A 44 10.97 -9.30 7.28
C THR A 44 10.85 -10.42 6.25
N ALA A 45 10.17 -10.14 5.15
CA ALA A 45 9.81 -11.10 4.12
C ALA A 45 10.20 -10.60 2.72
N VAL A 46 10.30 -11.52 1.76
CA VAL A 46 10.40 -11.20 0.34
C VAL A 46 9.00 -11.11 -0.25
N LEU A 47 8.66 -9.91 -0.74
CA LEU A 47 7.51 -9.67 -1.61
C LEU A 47 7.93 -9.97 -3.05
N THR A 48 7.33 -10.98 -3.67
CA THR A 48 7.44 -11.20 -5.12
C THR A 48 6.25 -10.51 -5.81
N ILE A 49 6.52 -9.66 -6.79
CA ILE A 49 5.52 -9.08 -7.69
C ILE A 49 5.69 -9.74 -9.05
N HIS A 50 4.65 -10.40 -9.55
CA HIS A 50 4.68 -11.05 -10.86
C HIS A 50 4.41 -10.06 -12.00
N PRO A 51 4.77 -10.42 -13.25
CA PRO A 51 4.27 -9.74 -14.44
C PRO A 51 2.75 -9.62 -14.42
N ALA A 52 2.24 -8.57 -15.09
CA ALA A 52 0.82 -8.44 -15.33
C ALA A 52 0.32 -9.59 -16.20
N ASP A 53 -0.86 -10.11 -15.90
CA ASP A 53 -1.56 -11.05 -16.78
C ASP A 53 -2.22 -10.33 -17.97
N ARG A 54 -3.05 -11.06 -18.73
CA ARG A 54 -3.73 -10.55 -19.93
C ARG A 54 -4.74 -9.43 -19.64
N ASN A 55 -5.19 -9.28 -18.39
CA ASN A 55 -6.12 -8.24 -17.97
C ASN A 55 -5.37 -6.99 -17.45
N GLY A 56 -4.04 -7.06 -17.31
CA GLY A 56 -3.23 -6.03 -16.65
C GLY A 56 -2.98 -6.30 -15.16
N ASP A 57 -3.53 -7.40 -14.62
CA ASP A 57 -3.56 -7.66 -13.19
C ASP A 57 -2.24 -8.30 -12.70
N ARG A 58 -1.69 -7.75 -11.60
CA ARG A 58 -0.43 -8.23 -11.01
C ARG A 58 -0.69 -9.00 -9.74
N ARG A 59 -0.42 -10.31 -9.78
CA ARG A 59 -0.34 -11.15 -8.57
C ARG A 59 0.91 -10.81 -7.77
N TRP A 60 0.82 -11.01 -6.46
CA TRP A 60 1.95 -10.90 -5.54
C TRP A 60 1.85 -11.96 -4.45
N GLU A 61 2.99 -12.28 -3.85
CA GLU A 61 3.11 -13.26 -2.76
C GLU A 61 4.19 -12.81 -1.76
N LEU A 62 4.10 -13.29 -0.52
CA LEU A 62 5.09 -13.09 0.54
C LEU A 62 5.72 -14.44 0.90
N ASP A 63 7.05 -14.46 1.05
CA ASP A 63 7.77 -15.66 1.49
C ASP A 63 7.51 -16.01 2.97
N LYS A 64 8.03 -17.18 3.40
CA LYS A 64 8.02 -17.66 4.81
C LYS A 64 6.63 -17.80 5.45
N GLY A 65 5.56 -17.78 4.66
CA GLY A 65 4.18 -17.77 5.17
C GLY A 65 3.78 -16.45 5.84
N ALA A 66 4.54 -15.37 5.63
CA ALA A 66 4.24 -14.07 6.21
C ALA A 66 2.92 -13.51 5.66
N THR A 67 2.07 -12.99 6.55
CA THR A 67 0.83 -12.33 6.16
C THR A 67 1.07 -10.87 5.77
N LEU A 68 0.13 -10.28 5.04
CA LEU A 68 0.15 -8.84 4.77
C LEU A 68 0.15 -8.01 6.06
N TYR A 69 -0.49 -8.50 7.13
CA TYR A 69 -0.48 -7.82 8.42
C TYR A 69 0.94 -7.74 8.98
N ASP A 70 1.72 -8.83 8.95
CA ASP A 70 3.05 -8.92 9.56
C ASP A 70 4.04 -7.89 8.98
N VAL A 71 4.02 -7.72 7.65
CA VAL A 71 4.87 -6.76 6.93
C VAL A 71 4.27 -5.35 6.81
N THR A 72 3.08 -5.10 7.36
CA THR A 72 2.50 -3.74 7.38
C THR A 72 3.06 -2.91 8.53
N HIS A 73 3.55 -1.71 8.21
CA HIS A 73 3.91 -0.69 9.20
C HIS A 73 2.64 -0.07 9.79
N LEU A 74 2.19 -0.57 10.95
CA LEU A 74 0.87 -0.23 11.51
C LEU A 74 0.64 1.26 11.83
N ALA A 75 1.70 2.05 11.97
CA ALA A 75 1.61 3.49 12.18
C ALA A 75 1.42 4.29 10.88
N CYS A 76 1.86 3.79 9.73
CA CYS A 76 1.63 4.45 8.44
C CYS A 76 0.33 3.98 7.82
N ARG A 77 -0.53 4.90 7.42
CA ARG A 77 -1.82 4.62 6.79
C ARG A 77 -1.96 5.37 5.48
N SER A 78 -2.60 4.73 4.52
CA SER A 78 -2.83 5.27 3.18
C SER A 78 -4.20 4.80 2.72
N ALA A 79 -5.00 5.71 2.18
CA ALA A 79 -6.24 5.40 1.51
C ALA A 79 -6.43 6.33 0.31
N ARG A 80 -6.94 5.78 -0.79
CA ARG A 80 -7.38 6.57 -1.94
C ARG A 80 -8.87 6.85 -1.79
N TYR A 81 -9.24 8.11 -1.92
CA TYR A 81 -10.63 8.55 -1.97
C TYR A 81 -10.96 8.98 -3.39
N THR A 82 -12.12 8.57 -3.88
CA THR A 82 -12.64 8.92 -5.21
C THR A 82 -14.12 9.29 -5.08
N PRO A 83 -14.68 10.18 -5.93
CA PRO A 83 -16.12 10.46 -5.94
C PRO A 83 -16.98 9.19 -5.89
N ALA A 84 -17.98 9.18 -5.00
CA ALA A 84 -18.89 8.05 -4.86
C ALA A 84 -19.88 7.91 -6.03
N ALA A 85 -20.11 9.00 -6.77
CA ALA A 85 -20.95 9.06 -7.96
C ALA A 85 -20.23 9.82 -9.10
N VAL A 86 -20.60 9.53 -10.34
CA VAL A 86 -20.11 10.26 -11.52
C VAL A 86 -20.54 11.72 -11.43
N GLY A 87 -19.61 12.65 -11.58
CA GLY A 87 -19.85 14.08 -11.39
C GLY A 87 -19.96 14.55 -9.93
N GLY A 88 -19.89 13.63 -8.95
CA GLY A 88 -19.87 13.97 -7.53
C GLY A 88 -18.54 14.62 -7.10
N SER A 89 -18.57 15.40 -6.03
CA SER A 89 -17.37 15.93 -5.38
C SER A 89 -16.86 14.98 -4.30
N CYS A 90 -15.53 14.85 -4.21
CA CYS A 90 -14.84 14.17 -3.12
C CYS A 90 -13.73 15.11 -2.64
N SER A 91 -13.91 15.70 -1.46
CA SER A 91 -13.09 16.80 -0.97
C SER A 91 -12.44 16.44 0.38
N PRO A 92 -11.13 16.69 0.57
CA PRO A 92 -10.49 16.59 1.89
C PRO A 92 -11.14 17.48 2.95
N GLY A 93 -11.85 18.54 2.56
CA GLY A 93 -12.59 19.40 3.48
C GLY A 93 -13.72 18.69 4.24
N ASN A 94 -14.22 17.57 3.70
CA ASN A 94 -15.28 16.75 4.28
C ASN A 94 -14.75 15.66 5.24
N ALA A 95 -13.45 15.66 5.54
CA ALA A 95 -12.86 14.68 6.46
C ALA A 95 -13.27 14.96 7.92
N GLN A 96 -13.77 13.93 8.61
CA GLN A 96 -14.15 14.04 10.02
C GLN A 96 -12.92 14.18 10.91
N LYS A 97 -12.58 15.41 11.31
CA LYS A 97 -11.37 15.73 12.09
C LYS A 97 -11.27 14.94 13.42
N THR A 98 -12.39 14.64 14.05
CA THR A 98 -12.49 13.85 15.30
C THR A 98 -12.17 12.36 15.12
N ALA A 99 -12.14 11.86 13.89
CA ALA A 99 -11.71 10.49 13.58
C ALA A 99 -10.17 10.36 13.45
N PHE A 100 -9.43 11.42 13.78
CA PHE A 100 -7.97 11.47 13.79
C PHE A 100 -7.44 11.82 15.20
N PRO A 101 -6.28 11.29 15.63
CA PRO A 101 -5.42 10.35 14.91
C PRO A 101 -6.04 8.96 14.78
N VAL A 102 -5.80 8.30 13.65
CA VAL A 102 -6.27 6.93 13.40
C VAL A 102 -5.47 5.96 14.27
N ALA A 103 -6.16 5.03 14.96
CA ALA A 103 -5.49 4.02 15.75
C ALA A 103 -4.57 3.13 14.90
N PRO A 104 -3.38 2.72 15.39
CA PRO A 104 -2.55 1.72 14.73
C PRO A 104 -3.36 0.45 14.47
N GLY A 105 -3.21 -0.15 13.28
CA GLY A 105 -4.07 -1.25 12.85
C GLY A 105 -5.35 -0.79 12.13
N GLY A 106 -5.95 0.33 12.55
CA GLY A 106 -7.26 0.80 12.07
C GLY A 106 -7.35 1.12 10.57
N ALA A 107 -8.58 1.00 10.05
CA ALA A 107 -8.94 1.48 8.71
C ALA A 107 -9.03 3.01 8.68
N MET A 108 -8.77 3.64 7.53
CA MET A 108 -8.86 5.10 7.43
C MET A 108 -10.32 5.57 7.55
N PRO A 109 -10.60 6.75 8.14
CA PRO A 109 -11.96 7.26 8.28
C PRO A 109 -12.68 7.44 6.94
N PRO A 110 -14.02 7.30 6.88
CA PRO A 110 -14.78 7.70 5.70
C PRO A 110 -14.68 9.22 5.49
N VAL A 111 -14.80 9.65 4.22
CA VAL A 111 -14.89 11.06 3.83
C VAL A 111 -16.19 11.21 3.05
N GLU A 112 -17.02 12.19 3.43
CA GLU A 112 -18.34 12.37 2.83
C GLU A 112 -18.24 12.73 1.34
N GLY A 113 -19.04 12.06 0.51
CA GLY A 113 -18.99 12.13 -0.96
C GLY A 113 -17.97 11.19 -1.63
N CYS A 114 -17.16 10.46 -0.85
CA CYS A 114 -16.09 9.61 -1.38
C CYS A 114 -16.33 8.10 -1.18
N THR A 115 -16.13 7.31 -2.24
CA THR A 115 -15.73 5.91 -2.11
C THR A 115 -14.28 5.87 -1.61
N LYS A 116 -14.01 5.05 -0.59
CA LYS A 116 -12.68 4.88 0.02
C LYS A 116 -12.08 3.54 -0.38
N LEU A 117 -10.76 3.53 -0.58
CA LEU A 117 -9.96 2.32 -0.66
C LEU A 117 -8.73 2.40 0.25
N ASP A 118 -8.65 1.55 1.27
CA ASP A 118 -7.47 1.41 2.14
C ASP A 118 -6.32 0.63 1.47
N TYR A 119 -5.09 0.98 1.85
CA TYR A 119 -3.86 0.31 1.45
C TYR A 119 -3.03 -0.09 2.68
N ALA A 120 -2.45 -1.29 2.63
CA ALA A 120 -1.39 -1.71 3.53
C ALA A 120 -0.10 -0.97 3.16
N VAL A 121 0.59 -0.37 4.14
CA VAL A 121 1.87 0.32 3.92
C VAL A 121 3.03 -0.58 4.37
N LEU A 122 3.85 -1.01 3.41
CA LEU A 122 5.05 -1.81 3.63
C LEU A 122 6.29 -0.93 3.48
N ILE A 123 7.36 -1.23 4.20
CA ILE A 123 8.67 -0.57 4.04
C ILE A 123 9.60 -1.50 3.27
N VAL A 124 10.06 -1.07 2.10
CA VAL A 124 11.10 -1.77 1.32
C VAL A 124 12.48 -1.46 1.89
N ILE A 125 13.27 -2.50 2.09
CA ILE A 125 14.68 -2.42 2.51
C ILE A 125 15.56 -2.49 1.26
N GLY A 126 16.37 -1.46 1.02
CA GLY A 126 17.45 -1.53 0.03
C GLY A 126 18.55 -2.48 0.49
N VAL A 127 18.71 -3.61 -0.17
CA VAL A 127 19.89 -4.48 -0.07
C VAL A 127 20.98 -3.96 -1.01
N GLY A 128 22.16 -3.69 -0.46
CA GLY A 128 23.34 -3.42 -1.28
C GLY A 128 23.78 -4.69 -1.98
N VAL A 129 24.16 -4.56 -3.25
CA VAL A 129 24.91 -5.59 -3.96
C VAL A 129 26.38 -5.23 -3.79
N GLU A 130 27.17 -6.15 -3.27
CA GLU A 130 28.63 -6.08 -3.32
C GLU A 130 29.05 -6.82 -4.60
N ASP A 131 29.87 -6.15 -5.43
CA ASP A 131 30.42 -6.69 -6.70
C ASP A 131 31.68 -7.55 -6.45
#